data_AF-A0A1F3SKN0-F1
#
_entry.id   AF-A0A1F3SKN0-F1
#
_cell.length_a   1.000
_cell.length_b   1.000
_cell.length_c   1.000
_cell.angle_alpha   90.00
_cell.angle_beta   90.00
_cell.angle_gamma   90.00
#
_symmetry.space_group_name_H-M   'P 1'
#
loop_
_entity.id
_entity.type
_entity.pdbx_description
1 polymer ?
#
loop_
_entity_poly.entity_id
_entity_poly.type
_entity_poly.pdbx_seq_one_letter_code
_entity_poly.pdbx_strand_id
1 'polypeptide(L)' 'MCIFNIKKNNDCIAQSKRNERGQVAVEYVLILVVAVLIALILMKGLVSRNPNNPGALIAGWQSVAAWIGEDKIEE' A
#
# COMPACT_ATOMS: atom_id res chain seq x y z
N MET A 1 -49.44 -26.58 4.41
CA MET A 1 -49.46 -25.29 3.67
C MET A 1 -49.39 -24.16 4.68
N CYS A 2 -48.23 -23.52 4.81
CA CYS A 2 -48.02 -22.21 5.43
C CYS A 2 -46.80 -21.59 4.73
N ILE A 3 -46.92 -20.32 4.44
CA ILE A 3 -46.22 -19.57 3.39
C ILE A 3 -44.79 -19.20 3.78
N PHE A 4 -43.84 -19.40 2.87
CA PHE A 4 -42.47 -18.88 2.97
C PHE A 4 -42.49 -17.35 2.94
N ASN A 5 -42.10 -16.73 4.05
CA ASN A 5 -42.02 -15.28 4.18
C ASN A 5 -40.68 -14.77 3.61
N ILE A 6 -40.77 -14.13 2.45
CA ILE A 6 -39.67 -13.48 1.74
C ILE A 6 -39.42 -12.11 2.37
N LYS A 7 -38.52 -12.03 3.36
CA LYS A 7 -37.84 -10.77 3.69
C LYS A 7 -36.48 -10.99 4.34
N LYS A 8 -35.45 -11.16 3.52
CA LYS A 8 -34.04 -10.91 3.88
C LYS A 8 -33.36 -10.17 2.73
N ASN A 9 -33.62 -8.87 2.65
CA ASN A 9 -32.82 -7.94 1.85
C ASN A 9 -32.17 -7.00 2.86
N ASN A 10 -30.89 -7.26 3.15
CA ASN A 10 -29.81 -6.29 3.53
C ASN A 10 -28.84 -6.75 4.65
N ASP A 11 -29.05 -7.87 5.32
CA ASP A 11 -28.19 -8.27 6.46
C ASP A 11 -27.26 -9.47 6.18
N CYS A 12 -26.75 -9.63 4.96
CA CYS A 12 -25.83 -10.71 4.61
C CYS A 12 -24.40 -10.20 4.30
N ILE A 13 -23.78 -9.47 5.23
CA ILE A 13 -22.30 -9.25 5.22
C ILE A 13 -21.69 -9.47 6.61
N ALA A 14 -22.45 -9.97 7.58
CA ALA A 14 -21.89 -10.28 8.89
C ALA A 14 -22.55 -11.55 9.40
N GLN A 15 -21.93 -12.71 9.18
CA GLN A 15 -21.82 -13.82 10.14
C GLN A 15 -21.16 -15.03 9.45
N SER A 16 -19.83 -15.04 9.40
CA SER A 16 -19.06 -16.28 9.34
C SER A 16 -18.61 -16.60 10.75
N LYS A 17 -19.44 -17.34 11.50
CA LYS A 17 -19.08 -17.92 12.80
C LYS A 17 -18.80 -19.41 12.58
N ARG A 18 -17.65 -19.78 12.01
CA ARG A 18 -17.17 -21.18 12.02
C ARG A 18 -15.68 -21.29 11.67
N ASN A 19 -14.90 -21.83 12.61
CA ASN A 19 -13.46 -22.12 12.61
C ASN A 19 -12.51 -20.92 12.80
N GLU A 20 -12.49 -20.47 14.06
CA GLU A 20 -11.94 -19.22 14.57
C GLU A 20 -10.40 -19.13 14.60
N ARG A 21 -9.67 -20.22 14.31
CA ARG A 21 -8.19 -20.22 14.32
C ARG A 21 -7.56 -20.09 12.94
N GLY A 22 -8.22 -20.63 11.90
CA GLY A 22 -7.73 -20.56 10.52
C GLY A 22 -8.09 -19.24 9.83
N GLN A 23 -9.27 -18.69 10.15
CA GLN A 23 -9.76 -17.46 9.54
C GLN A 23 -8.95 -16.22 9.95
N VAL A 24 -8.48 -16.19 11.20
CA VAL A 24 -7.65 -15.09 11.74
C VAL A 24 -6.32 -14.98 10.99
N ALA A 25 -5.66 -16.11 10.71
CA ALA A 25 -4.42 -16.10 9.93
C ALA A 25 -4.64 -15.54 8.52
N VAL A 26 -5.73 -15.92 7.86
CA VAL A 26 -6.06 -15.44 6.51
C VAL A 26 -6.40 -13.95 6.51
N GLU A 27 -7.09 -13.47 7.55
CA GLU A 27 -7.43 -12.05 7.69
C GLU A 27 -6.19 -11.16 7.80
N TYR A 28 -5.22 -11.54 8.63
CA TYR A 28 -3.97 -10.79 8.75
C TYR A 28 -3.12 -10.84 7.48
N VAL A 29 -3.09 -11.98 6.79
CA VAL A 29 -2.39 -12.10 5.50
C VAL A 29 -3.06 -11.22 4.44
N LEU A 30 -4.39 -11.14 4.43
CA LEU A 30 -5.12 -10.29 3.50
C LEU A 30 -4.82 -8.80 3.73
N ILE A 31 -4.84 -8.35 4.99
CA ILE A 31 -4.42 -6.98 5.34
C ILE A 31 -2.94 -6.73 5.00
N LEU A 32 -2.06 -7.71 5.21
CA LEU A 32 -0.63 -7.59 4.89
C LEU A 32 -0.43 -7.39 3.38
N VAL A 33 -1.11 -8.17 2.54
CA VAL A 33 -1.04 -8.02 1.08
C VAL A 33 -1.53 -6.63 0.66
N VAL A 34 -2.64 -6.15 1.22
CA VAL A 34 -3.14 -4.79 0.95
C VAL A 34 -2.12 -3.72 1.36
N ALA A 35 -1.50 -3.85 2.53
CA ALA A 35 -0.48 -2.92 3.00
C ALA A 35 0.76 -2.91 2.07
N VAL A 36 1.19 -4.07 1.59
CA VAL A 36 2.30 -4.20 0.64
C VAL A 36 1.96 -3.55 -0.70
N LEU A 37 0.73 -3.71 -1.21
CA LEU A 37 0.30 -3.08 -2.45
C LEU A 37 0.33 -1.55 -2.35
N ILE A 38 -0.12 -0.98 -1.24
CA ILE A 38 -0.06 0.46 -0.98
C ILE A 38 1.41 0.92 -0.93
N ALA A 39 2.28 0.18 -0.22
CA ALA A 39 3.69 0.49 -0.14
C ALA A 39 4.38 0.50 -1.52
N LEU A 40 4.04 -0.44 -2.40
CA LEU A 40 4.58 -0.50 -3.76
C LEU A 40 4.19 0.72 -4.62
N ILE A 41 2.95 1.21 -4.46
CA ILE A 41 2.48 2.42 -5.17
C ILE A 41 3.27 3.64 -4.70
N LEU A 42 3.47 3.79 -3.39
CA LEU A 42 4.24 4.88 -2.82
C LEU A 42 5.72 4.83 -3.25
N MET A 43 6.33 3.64 -3.22
CA MET A 43 7.73 3.45 -3.66
C MET A 43 7.94 3.81 -5.13
N LYS A 44 6.98 3.52 -6.00
CA LYS A 44 7.05 3.92 -7.42
C LYS A 44 7.12 5.43 -7.61
N GLY A 45 6.43 6.21 -6.77
CA GLY A 45 6.52 7.67 -6.78
C GLY A 45 7.82 8.20 -6.19
N LEU A 46 8.30 7.58 -5.12
CA LEU A 46 9.53 8.01 -4.42
C LEU A 46 10.81 7.67 -5.20
N VAL A 47 10.84 6.51 -5.86
CA VAL A 47 12.02 5.95 -6.54
C VAL A 47 11.79 5.84 -8.05
N SER A 48 11.14 6.85 -8.64
CA SER A 48 11.04 6.95 -10.11
C SER A 48 12.42 7.27 -10.70
N ARG A 49 12.99 6.37 -11.50
CA ARG A 49 14.24 6.60 -12.26
C ARG A 49 13.99 7.25 -13.63
N ASN A 50 12.84 7.89 -13.82
CA ASN A 50 12.55 8.58 -15.07
C ASN A 50 13.42 9.85 -15.17
N PRO A 51 14.21 10.04 -16.23
CA PRO A 51 15.08 11.21 -16.38
C PRO A 51 14.32 12.54 -16.45
N ASN A 52 13.05 12.52 -16.90
CA ASN A 52 12.22 13.73 -17.02
C ASN A 52 11.41 14.03 -15.74
N ASN A 53 11.25 13.05 -14.85
CA ASN A 53 10.54 13.20 -13.59
C ASN A 53 11.19 12.28 -12.53
N PRO A 54 12.38 12.68 -12.01
CA PRO A 54 13.08 11.91 -11.00
C PRO A 54 12.22 11.88 -9.73
N GLY A 55 12.07 10.69 -9.17
CA GLY A 55 11.31 10.49 -7.93
C GLY A 55 11.88 11.35 -6.80
N ALA A 56 11.04 11.71 -5.84
CA ALA A 56 11.38 12.67 -4.78
C ALA A 56 12.68 12.31 -4.03
N LEU A 57 12.97 11.01 -3.86
CA LEU A 57 14.20 10.56 -3.22
C LEU A 57 15.45 10.81 -4.09
N ILE A 58 15.33 10.60 -5.40
CA ILE A 58 16.44 10.80 -6.35
C ILE A 58 16.71 12.29 -6.54
N ALA A 59 15.65 13.11 -6.65
CA ALA A 59 15.78 14.56 -6.71
C ALA A 59 16.46 15.14 -5.44
N GLY A 60 16.09 14.64 -4.26
CA GLY A 60 16.72 15.02 -2.99
C GLY A 60 18.18 14.59 -2.88
N TRP A 61 18.54 13.39 -3.36
CA TRP A 61 19.95 12.98 -3.38
C TRP A 61 20.76 13.77 -4.41
N GLN A 62 20.19 14.11 -5.56
CA GLN A 62 20.86 14.94 -6.56
C GLN A 62 21.17 16.34 -6.02
N SER A 63 20.28 16.96 -5.25
CA SER A 63 20.55 18.27 -4.64
C SER A 63 21.67 18.21 -3.60
N VAL A 64 21.68 17.17 -2.75
CA VAL A 64 22.75 16.96 -1.77
C VAL A 64 24.09 16.70 -2.48
N ALA A 65 24.09 15.86 -3.52
CA ALA A 65 25.30 15.57 -4.29
C ALA A 65 25.85 16.82 -5.01
N ALA A 66 24.97 17.66 -5.57
CA ALA A 66 25.37 18.92 -6.17
C ALA A 66 25.97 19.87 -5.12
N TRP A 67 25.34 19.98 -3.95
CA TRP A 67 25.85 20.81 -2.86
C TRP A 67 27.24 20.38 -2.37
N ILE A 68 27.51 19.08 -2.28
CA ILE A 68 28.83 18.55 -1.91
C ILE A 68 29.85 18.76 -3.05
N GLY A 69 29.44 18.54 -4.31
CA GLY A 69 30.34 18.64 -5.47
C GLY A 69 30.72 20.07 -5.85
N GLU A 70 29.98 21.07 -5.35
CA GLU A 70 30.24 22.48 -5.57
C GLU A 70 31.20 23.09 -4.53
N ASP A 71 31.70 22.27 -3.60
CA ASP A 71 32.81 22.62 -2.71
C ASP A 71 34.10 22.73 -3.54
N LYS A 72 34.28 23.89 -4.17
CA LYS A 72 35.48 24.23 -4.94
C LYS A 72 36.64 24.38 -3.96
N ILE A 73 37.71 23.64 -4.20
CA ILE A 73 39.02 23.94 -3.60
C ILE A 73 39.45 25.27 -4.24
N GLU A 74 39.39 26.34 -3.45
CA GLU A 74 39.89 27.65 -3.84
C GLU A 74 41.42 27.55 -4.01
N GLU A 75 41.91 27.55 -5.26
CA GLU A 75 43.33 27.74 -5.60
C GLU A 75 43.63 29.21 -5.93
#